data_AF-A0A8H3TQJ3-F1
#
_entry.id   AF-A0A8H3TQJ3-F1
#
_cell.length_a   1.000
_cell.length_b   1.000
_cell.length_c   1.000
_cell.angle_alpha   90.00
_cell.angle_beta   90.00
_cell.angle_gamma   90.00
#
_symmetry.space_group_name_H-M   'P 1'
#
loop_
_entity.id
_entity.type
_entity.pdbx_description
1 polymer ?
#
loop_
_entity_poly.entity_id
_entity_poly.type
_entity_poly.pdbx_seq_one_letter_code
_entity_poly.pdbx_strand_id
1 'polypeptide(L)'
;MSFLDQAKAAANSAINTATNLTNQATAAAQPALQNVAASVQPTLQNMATSVQPALNTVAQGATAAATQAQAGLHSAMPSVVPAPTGTSSAMSSGGVDTSHDLNPHSSGTAALDSFLSHRPDPAELQEKNILKGAPNDSLAGKKADLMKAQLGTKLDEHLQHRPQPEELVQEGILTPGEAPPAK
;
A
#
# COMPACT_ATOMS: atom_id res chain seq x y z
N MET A 1 2.53 -46.71 -37.93
CA MET A 1 2.86 -45.92 -36.72
C MET A 1 1.60 -45.22 -36.29
N SER A 2 1.04 -45.60 -35.14
CA SER A 2 -0.25 -45.07 -34.66
C SER A 2 -0.12 -43.61 -34.25
N PHE A 3 -1.06 -42.75 -34.67
CA PHE A 3 -1.14 -41.34 -34.25
C PHE A 3 -1.11 -41.15 -32.73
N LEU A 4 -1.55 -42.18 -31.98
CA LEU A 4 -1.56 -42.17 -30.53
C LEU A 4 -0.15 -42.19 -29.91
N ASP A 5 0.82 -42.88 -30.54
CA ASP A 5 2.22 -42.90 -30.05
C ASP A 5 2.94 -41.60 -30.37
N GLN A 6 2.63 -40.99 -31.52
CA GLN A 6 3.18 -39.69 -31.90
C GLN A 6 2.66 -38.57 -30.97
N ALA A 7 1.39 -38.65 -30.55
CA ALA A 7 0.82 -37.72 -29.58
C ALA A 7 1.46 -37.86 -28.18
N LYS A 8 1.72 -39.09 -27.71
CA LYS A 8 2.41 -39.32 -26.43
C LYS A 8 3.84 -38.79 -26.41
N ALA A 9 4.58 -38.99 -27.50
CA ALA A 9 5.93 -38.46 -27.64
C ALA A 9 5.95 -36.92 -27.68
N ALA A 10 5.01 -36.31 -28.42
CA ALA A 10 4.86 -34.86 -28.47
C ALA A 10 4.50 -34.25 -27.10
N ALA A 11 3.61 -34.90 -26.34
CA ALA A 11 3.24 -34.46 -24.99
C ALA A 11 4.43 -34.49 -24.02
N ASN A 12 5.22 -35.57 -24.03
CA ASN A 12 6.43 -35.65 -23.19
C ASN A 12 7.48 -34.59 -23.58
N SER A 13 7.64 -34.31 -24.87
CA SER A 13 8.53 -33.25 -25.35
C SER A 13 8.06 -31.86 -24.92
N ALA A 14 6.75 -31.60 -24.97
CA ALA A 14 6.16 -30.34 -24.51
C ALA A 14 6.31 -30.13 -23.00
N ILE A 15 6.12 -31.19 -22.19
CA ILE A 15 6.35 -31.16 -20.74
C ILE A 15 7.80 -30.82 -20.44
N ASN A 16 8.75 -31.51 -21.07
CA ASN A 16 10.18 -31.24 -20.88
C ASN A 16 10.56 -29.82 -21.32
N THR A 17 9.97 -29.31 -22.40
CA THR A 17 10.20 -27.94 -22.88
C THR A 17 9.67 -26.90 -21.89
N ALA A 18 8.48 -27.12 -21.33
CA ALA A 18 7.89 -26.26 -20.32
C ALA A 18 8.72 -26.23 -19.03
N THR A 19 9.17 -27.40 -18.54
CA THR A 19 10.03 -27.49 -17.34
C THR A 19 11.35 -26.73 -17.53
N ASN A 20 11.98 -26.86 -18.70
CA ASN A 20 13.22 -26.13 -19.00
C ASN A 20 13.00 -24.61 -19.11
N LEU A 21 11.88 -24.17 -19.70
CA LEU A 21 11.55 -22.76 -19.82
C LEU A 21 11.26 -22.12 -18.44
N THR A 22 10.56 -22.83 -17.55
CA THR A 22 10.32 -22.40 -16.17
C THR A 22 11.63 -22.27 -15.38
N ASN A 23 12.55 -23.23 -15.53
CA ASN A 23 13.86 -23.18 -14.89
C ASN A 23 14.72 -22.02 -15.42
N GLN A 24 14.67 -21.76 -16.74
CA GLN A 24 15.38 -20.64 -17.37
C GLN A 24 14.82 -19.27 -16.94
N ALA A 25 13.49 -19.14 -16.83
CA ALA A 25 12.84 -17.92 -16.35
C ALA A 25 13.16 -17.63 -14.87
N THR A 26 13.26 -18.67 -14.04
CA THR A 26 13.61 -18.52 -12.62
C THR A 26 15.07 -18.08 -12.44
N ALA A 27 15.98 -18.60 -13.26
CA ALA A 27 17.40 -18.19 -13.25
C ALA A 27 17.62 -16.75 -13.75
N ALA A 28 16.82 -16.28 -14.72
CA ALA A 28 16.90 -14.91 -15.23
C ALA A 28 16.39 -13.85 -14.25
N ALA A 29 15.50 -14.22 -13.32
CA ALA A 29 14.92 -13.30 -12.34
C ALA A 29 15.79 -13.10 -11.07
N GLN A 30 16.68 -14.04 -10.75
CA GLN A 30 17.55 -13.97 -9.57
C GLN A 30 18.52 -12.78 -9.51
N PRO A 31 19.23 -12.38 -10.60
CA PRO A 31 20.18 -11.26 -10.51
C PRO A 31 19.52 -9.89 -10.34
N ALA A 32 18.26 -9.73 -10.78
CA ALA A 32 17.55 -8.46 -10.68
C ALA A 32 17.17 -8.12 -9.22
N LEU A 33 16.74 -9.11 -8.42
CA LEU A 33 16.45 -8.88 -7.00
C LEU A 33 17.72 -8.59 -6.18
N GLN A 34 18.85 -9.23 -6.51
CA GLN A 34 20.11 -9.05 -5.78
C GLN A 34 20.69 -7.63 -5.98
N ASN A 35 20.52 -7.05 -7.17
CA ASN A 35 21.01 -5.69 -7.49
C ASN A 35 20.20 -4.57 -6.82
N VAL A 36 18.89 -4.78 -6.62
CA VAL A 36 18.04 -3.80 -5.91
C VAL A 36 18.41 -3.76 -4.42
N ALA A 37 18.64 -4.92 -3.79
CA ALA A 37 19.08 -4.97 -2.41
C ALA A 37 20.49 -4.38 -2.21
N ALA A 38 21.41 -4.59 -3.16
CA ALA A 38 22.78 -4.08 -3.08
C ALA A 38 22.89 -2.55 -3.26
N SER A 39 21.97 -1.90 -3.98
CA SER A 39 22.02 -0.45 -4.26
C SER A 39 21.24 0.42 -3.28
N VAL A 40 20.20 -0.11 -2.64
CA VAL A 40 19.36 0.65 -1.70
C VAL A 40 19.99 0.74 -0.31
N GLN A 41 20.64 -0.33 0.15
CA GLN A 41 21.24 -0.39 1.50
C GLN A 41 22.36 0.65 1.74
N PRO A 42 23.37 0.80 0.86
CA PRO A 42 24.45 1.77 1.10
C PRO A 42 23.99 3.23 0.89
N THR A 43 23.01 3.47 0.02
CA THR A 43 22.49 4.82 -0.26
C THR A 43 21.78 5.42 0.96
N LEU A 44 20.95 4.63 1.64
CA LEU A 44 20.28 5.05 2.89
C LEU A 44 21.29 5.27 4.03
N GLN A 45 22.32 4.43 4.13
CA GLN A 45 23.35 4.57 5.16
C GLN A 45 24.20 5.83 4.97
N ASN A 46 24.50 6.21 3.72
CA ASN A 46 25.28 7.41 3.38
C ASN A 46 24.50 8.72 3.57
N MET A 47 23.17 8.72 3.38
CA MET A 47 22.34 9.89 3.72
C MET A 47 22.25 10.10 5.22
N ALA A 48 22.13 9.03 6.01
CA ALA A 48 22.06 9.14 7.47
C ALA A 48 23.38 9.68 8.08
N THR A 49 24.53 9.26 7.56
CA THR A 49 25.84 9.71 8.08
C THR A 49 26.23 11.12 7.64
N SER A 50 25.71 11.63 6.52
CA SER A 50 26.00 13.00 6.04
C SER A 50 25.20 14.10 6.75
N VAL A 51 24.02 13.79 7.29
CA VAL A 51 23.17 14.78 7.98
C VAL A 51 23.58 14.97 9.46
N GLN A 52 24.14 13.94 10.10
CA GLN A 52 24.50 13.97 11.51
C GLN A 52 25.48 15.09 11.95
N PRO A 53 26.58 15.38 11.24
CA PRO A 53 27.52 16.43 11.67
C PRO A 53 26.96 17.85 11.48
N ALA A 54 26.08 18.07 10.50
CA ALA A 54 25.46 19.37 10.27
C ALA A 54 24.47 19.72 11.40
N LEU A 55 23.69 18.75 11.86
CA LEU A 55 22.76 18.94 12.99
C LEU A 55 23.49 19.27 14.29
N ASN A 56 24.59 18.57 14.59
CA ASN A 56 25.41 18.84 15.77
C ASN A 56 26.06 20.23 15.73
N THR A 57 26.45 20.71 14.56
CA THR A 57 27.06 22.04 14.39
C THR A 57 26.05 23.15 14.61
N VAL A 58 24.82 23.00 14.11
CA VAL A 58 23.73 23.96 14.33
C VAL A 58 23.31 24.01 15.81
N ALA A 59 23.19 22.85 16.47
CA ALA A 59 22.86 22.79 17.89
C ALA A 59 23.93 23.45 18.78
N GLN A 60 25.21 23.22 18.48
CA GLN A 60 26.32 23.83 19.23
C GLN A 60 26.42 25.34 18.97
N GLY A 61 26.20 25.80 17.74
CA GLY A 61 26.19 27.23 17.39
C GLY A 61 25.05 28.01 18.06
N ALA A 62 23.84 27.45 18.11
CA ALA A 62 22.69 28.07 18.76
C ALA A 62 22.87 28.21 20.28
N THR A 63 23.47 27.20 20.92
CA THR A 63 23.71 27.20 22.38
C THR A 63 24.81 28.20 22.77
N ALA A 64 25.87 28.33 21.96
CA ALA A 64 26.93 29.31 22.19
C ALA A 64 26.45 30.76 22.01
N ALA A 65 25.64 31.03 20.99
CA ALA A 65 25.07 32.36 20.73
C ALA A 65 24.10 32.80 21.83
N ALA A 66 23.23 31.89 22.31
CA ALA A 66 22.31 32.18 23.41
C ALA A 66 23.05 32.46 24.73
N THR A 67 24.14 31.72 25.01
CA THR A 67 24.94 31.91 26.23
C THR A 67 25.69 33.25 26.22
N GLN A 68 26.23 33.66 25.05
CA GLN A 68 26.93 34.94 24.92
C GLN A 68 25.97 36.14 24.99
N ALA A 69 24.76 36.03 24.45
CA ALA A 69 23.75 37.08 24.55
C ALA A 69 23.25 37.26 26.01
N GLN A 70 23.12 36.17 26.76
CA GLN A 70 22.64 36.21 28.15
C GLN A 70 23.72 36.75 29.13
N ALA A 71 25.00 36.47 28.87
CA ALA A 71 26.10 36.99 29.68
C ALA A 71 26.27 38.52 29.53
N GLY A 72 26.05 39.08 28.33
CA GLY A 72 26.14 40.51 28.10
C GLY A 72 25.01 41.35 28.70
N LEU A 73 23.83 40.74 28.92
CA LEU A 73 22.67 41.44 29.49
C LEU A 73 22.75 41.60 31.02
N HIS A 74 23.39 40.66 31.74
CA HIS A 74 23.55 40.78 33.20
C HIS A 74 24.47 41.93 33.63
N SER A 75 25.45 42.31 32.82
CA SER A 75 26.31 43.48 33.09
C SER A 75 25.61 44.82 32.88
N ALA A 76 24.48 44.85 32.15
CA ALA A 76 23.80 46.08 31.77
C ALA A 76 22.61 46.44 32.68
N MET A 77 22.07 45.50 33.49
CA MET A 77 20.88 45.76 34.32
C MET A 77 20.90 44.99 35.66
N PRO A 78 21.37 45.59 36.78
CA PRO A 78 21.46 44.91 38.07
C PRO A 78 20.13 44.73 38.83
N SER A 79 18.97 45.09 38.27
CA SER A 79 17.71 45.20 39.04
C SER A 79 16.56 44.27 38.61
N VAL A 80 16.82 43.24 37.80
CA VAL A 80 15.80 42.22 37.51
C VAL A 80 15.80 41.17 38.63
N VAL A 81 14.77 41.24 39.48
CA VAL A 81 14.48 40.24 40.52
C VAL A 81 14.06 38.91 39.85
N PRO A 82 14.54 37.74 40.31
CA PRO A 82 14.09 36.43 39.82
C PRO A 82 12.58 36.25 39.95
N ALA A 83 11.95 35.64 38.95
CA ALA A 83 10.54 35.25 38.98
C ALA A 83 10.21 34.44 40.25
N PRO A 84 9.03 34.64 40.87
CA PRO A 84 8.66 33.94 42.10
C PRO A 84 8.65 32.43 41.87
N THR A 85 9.46 31.73 42.65
CA THR A 85 9.35 30.29 42.86
C THR A 85 7.93 29.96 43.29
N GLY A 86 7.32 29.03 42.56
CA GLY A 86 5.91 28.71 42.65
C GLY A 86 5.45 28.41 44.07
N THR A 87 4.43 29.13 44.53
CA THR A 87 3.42 28.67 45.50
C THR A 87 2.28 29.69 45.51
N SER A 88 1.44 29.67 44.48
CA SER A 88 0.09 30.23 44.60
C SER A 88 -0.87 29.45 43.71
N SER A 89 -1.47 28.43 44.34
CA SER A 89 -2.75 27.84 43.94
C SER A 89 -3.83 28.92 43.99
N ALA A 90 -3.83 29.85 43.03
CA ALA A 90 -4.84 30.90 42.92
C ALA A 90 -4.81 31.54 41.53
N MET A 91 -4.94 30.75 40.46
CA MET A 91 -5.40 31.28 39.19
C MET A 91 -6.29 30.27 38.49
N SER A 92 -7.58 30.59 38.54
CA SER A 92 -8.67 29.92 37.86
C SER A 92 -8.49 29.97 36.34
N SER A 93 -8.78 28.84 35.70
CA SER A 93 -9.37 28.75 34.37
C SER A 93 -8.52 29.24 33.18
N GLY A 94 -7.28 28.75 33.08
CA GLY A 94 -6.53 28.72 31.81
C GLY A 94 -6.06 27.29 31.53
N GLY A 95 -7.00 26.33 31.49
CA GLY A 95 -6.68 24.94 31.19
C GLY A 95 -6.04 24.85 29.82
N VAL A 96 -4.79 24.41 29.75
CA VAL A 96 -4.14 24.04 28.49
C VAL A 96 -5.03 23.00 27.82
N ASP A 97 -5.49 23.29 26.61
CA ASP A 97 -6.29 22.36 25.81
C ASP A 97 -5.42 21.17 25.42
N THR A 98 -5.53 20.09 26.19
CA THR A 98 -4.84 18.82 25.94
C THR A 98 -5.69 17.85 25.12
N SER A 99 -6.81 18.28 24.54
CA SER A 99 -7.72 17.45 23.73
C SER A 99 -7.04 16.89 22.46
N HIS A 100 -5.98 17.55 22.00
CA HIS A 100 -5.18 17.18 20.83
C HIS A 100 -3.80 16.61 21.18
N ASP A 101 -3.50 16.44 22.47
CA ASP A 101 -2.28 15.77 22.86
C ASP A 101 -2.39 14.30 22.41
N LEU A 102 -1.37 13.80 21.71
CA LEU A 102 -1.30 12.43 21.17
C LEU A 102 -1.15 11.38 22.30
N ASN A 103 -1.59 11.73 23.51
CA ASN A 103 -1.59 10.87 24.66
C ASN A 103 -2.50 9.67 24.42
N PRO A 104 -2.02 8.45 24.69
CA PRO A 104 -2.78 7.22 24.49
C PRO A 104 -3.98 7.06 25.44
N HIS A 105 -4.19 8.02 26.36
CA HIS A 105 -5.30 8.04 27.32
C HIS A 105 -6.27 9.21 27.07
N SER A 106 -6.16 9.87 25.92
CA SER A 106 -7.12 10.89 25.48
C SER A 106 -8.50 10.26 25.20
N SER A 107 -9.56 11.07 25.30
CA SER A 107 -10.97 10.66 25.18
C SER A 107 -11.35 9.97 23.87
N GLY A 108 -10.51 10.04 22.83
CA GLY A 108 -10.70 9.34 21.56
C GLY A 108 -10.61 7.81 21.66
N THR A 109 -10.00 7.26 22.71
CA THR A 109 -9.88 5.81 22.94
C THR A 109 -11.23 5.11 23.11
N ALA A 110 -12.14 5.71 23.88
CA ALA A 110 -13.47 5.14 24.12
C ALA A 110 -14.31 5.07 22.83
N ALA A 111 -14.22 6.09 21.97
CA ALA A 111 -14.87 6.07 20.67
C ALA A 111 -14.23 5.03 19.73
N LEU A 112 -12.90 4.93 19.72
CA LEU A 112 -12.17 3.94 18.92
C LEU A 112 -12.54 2.50 19.32
N ASP A 113 -12.60 2.19 20.61
CA ASP A 113 -13.00 0.87 21.11
C ASP A 113 -14.41 0.47 20.66
N SER A 114 -15.33 1.44 20.61
CA SER A 114 -16.67 1.23 20.05
C SER A 114 -16.62 0.88 18.55
N PHE A 115 -15.82 1.58 17.75
CA PHE A 115 -15.67 1.26 16.32
C PHE A 115 -14.98 -0.08 16.07
N LEU A 116 -13.99 -0.45 16.88
CA LEU A 116 -13.31 -1.74 16.77
C LEU A 116 -14.25 -2.90 17.11
N SER A 117 -15.15 -2.71 18.07
CA SER A 117 -16.16 -3.72 18.45
C SER A 117 -17.17 -4.00 17.32
N HIS A 118 -17.44 -3.01 16.46
CA HIS A 118 -18.35 -3.14 15.32
C HIS A 118 -17.63 -3.38 13.98
N ARG A 119 -16.34 -3.73 14.01
CA ARG A 119 -15.56 -3.96 12.80
C ARG A 119 -16.06 -5.20 12.04
N PRO A 120 -16.45 -5.09 10.75
CA PRO A 120 -16.83 -6.24 9.93
C PRO A 120 -15.65 -7.19 9.69
N ASP A 121 -15.96 -8.47 9.49
CA ASP A 121 -14.95 -9.47 9.12
C ASP A 121 -14.37 -9.17 7.71
N PRO A 122 -13.06 -9.41 7.47
CA PRO A 122 -12.47 -9.26 6.14
C PRO A 122 -13.20 -10.04 5.03
N ALA A 123 -13.79 -11.20 5.32
CA ALA A 123 -14.57 -11.95 4.34
C ALA A 123 -15.83 -11.19 3.91
N GLU A 124 -16.57 -10.59 4.85
CA GLU A 124 -17.75 -9.78 4.52
C GLU A 124 -17.38 -8.58 3.64
N LEU A 125 -16.22 -7.97 3.86
CA LEU A 125 -15.73 -6.87 3.05
C LEU A 125 -15.37 -7.32 1.62
N GLN A 126 -14.91 -8.56 1.44
CA GLN A 126 -14.65 -9.14 0.13
C GLN A 126 -15.96 -9.44 -0.61
N GLU A 127 -16.94 -10.02 0.08
CA GLU A 127 -18.27 -10.30 -0.48
C GLU A 127 -18.97 -9.02 -0.94
N LYS A 128 -18.84 -7.93 -0.16
CA LYS A 128 -19.35 -6.60 -0.52
C LYS A 128 -18.49 -5.88 -1.57
N ASN A 129 -17.47 -6.55 -2.13
CA ASN A 129 -16.53 -6.01 -3.13
C ASN A 129 -15.74 -4.77 -2.66
N ILE A 130 -15.68 -4.53 -1.36
CA ILE A 130 -14.92 -3.41 -0.75
C ILE A 130 -13.44 -3.81 -0.68
N LEU A 131 -13.15 -5.03 -0.25
CA LEU A 131 -11.79 -5.57 -0.19
C LEU A 131 -11.53 -6.50 -1.39
N LYS A 132 -10.53 -6.18 -2.22
CA LYS A 132 -10.26 -6.92 -3.48
C LYS A 132 -9.48 -8.22 -3.32
N GLY A 133 -8.94 -8.50 -2.13
CA GLY A 133 -8.08 -9.66 -1.88
C GLY A 133 -7.85 -9.90 -0.39
N ALA A 134 -6.88 -10.73 -0.03
CA ALA A 134 -6.55 -10.98 1.36
C ALA A 134 -6.09 -9.70 2.08
N PRO A 135 -6.39 -9.55 3.39
CA PRO A 135 -5.80 -8.48 4.18
C PRO A 135 -4.27 -8.59 4.08
N ASN A 136 -3.60 -7.48 3.77
CA ASN A 136 -2.15 -7.35 3.52
C ASN A 136 -1.64 -7.71 2.09
N ASP A 137 -2.51 -8.05 1.13
CA ASP A 137 -2.07 -8.17 -0.28
C ASP A 137 -2.05 -6.79 -0.97
N SER A 138 -0.88 -6.15 -1.01
CA SER A 138 -0.68 -4.83 -1.64
C SER A 138 -0.88 -4.84 -3.16
N LEU A 139 -0.86 -6.01 -3.80
CA LEU A 139 -1.07 -6.17 -5.24
C LEU A 139 -2.50 -6.56 -5.61
N ALA A 140 -3.40 -6.75 -4.64
CA ALA A 140 -4.78 -7.19 -4.88
C ALA A 140 -5.52 -6.30 -5.90
N GLY A 141 -5.35 -4.97 -5.79
CA GLY A 141 -5.95 -4.02 -6.75
C GLY A 141 -5.44 -4.24 -8.17
N LYS A 142 -4.11 -4.31 -8.36
CA LYS A 142 -3.50 -4.53 -9.68
C LYS A 142 -3.88 -5.87 -10.29
N LYS A 143 -4.00 -6.93 -9.47
CA LYS A 143 -4.48 -8.24 -9.92
C LYS A 143 -5.93 -8.15 -10.42
N ALA A 144 -6.80 -7.47 -9.69
CA ALA A 144 -8.19 -7.26 -10.10
C ALA A 144 -8.29 -6.45 -11.41
N ASP A 145 -7.47 -5.42 -11.57
CA ASP A 145 -7.42 -4.62 -12.80
C ASP A 145 -6.97 -5.44 -14.01
N LEU A 146 -5.95 -6.28 -13.83
CA LEU A 146 -5.50 -7.22 -14.86
C LEU A 146 -6.60 -8.21 -15.24
N MET A 147 -7.25 -8.83 -14.25
CA MET A 147 -8.34 -9.77 -14.50
C MET A 147 -9.51 -9.10 -15.24
N LYS A 148 -9.83 -7.85 -14.89
CA LYS A 148 -10.83 -7.06 -15.59
C LYS A 148 -10.45 -6.80 -17.04
N ALA A 149 -9.20 -6.45 -17.32
CA ALA A 149 -8.72 -6.25 -18.68
C ALA A 149 -8.78 -7.54 -19.51
N GLN A 150 -8.35 -8.66 -18.94
CA GLN A 150 -8.43 -9.97 -19.59
C GLN A 150 -9.88 -10.39 -19.89
N LEU A 151 -10.79 -10.17 -18.94
CA LEU A 151 -12.22 -10.41 -19.15
C LEU A 151 -12.79 -9.49 -20.24
N GLY A 152 -12.35 -8.23 -20.29
CA GLY A 152 -12.71 -7.29 -21.35
C GLY A 152 -12.29 -7.79 -22.73
N THR A 153 -11.05 -8.25 -22.90
CA THR A 153 -10.58 -8.82 -24.17
C THR A 153 -11.38 -10.05 -24.57
N LYS A 154 -11.61 -10.99 -23.64
CA LYS A 154 -12.42 -12.19 -23.92
C LYS A 154 -13.85 -11.85 -24.31
N LEU A 155 -14.45 -10.87 -23.63
CA LEU A 155 -15.80 -10.42 -23.95
C LEU A 155 -15.84 -9.81 -25.35
N ASP A 156 -14.86 -9.00 -25.73
CA ASP A 156 -14.79 -8.40 -27.06
C ASP A 156 -14.68 -9.47 -28.16
N GLU A 157 -13.82 -10.47 -27.98
CA GLU A 157 -13.71 -11.63 -28.87
C GLU A 157 -15.06 -12.37 -29.02
N HIS A 158 -15.75 -12.63 -27.91
CA HIS A 158 -17.04 -13.32 -27.92
C HIS A 158 -18.14 -12.46 -28.57
N LEU A 159 -18.07 -11.14 -28.46
CA LEU A 159 -19.01 -10.22 -29.10
C LEU A 159 -18.80 -10.16 -30.62
N GLN A 160 -17.55 -10.22 -31.09
CA GLN A 160 -17.24 -10.28 -32.52
C GLN A 160 -17.78 -11.56 -33.18
N HIS A 161 -17.78 -12.67 -32.45
CA HIS A 161 -18.30 -13.96 -32.91
C HIS A 161 -19.74 -14.23 -32.48
N ARG A 162 -20.49 -13.21 -32.08
CA ARG A 162 -21.87 -13.36 -31.62
C ARG A 162 -22.76 -13.89 -32.77
N PRO A 163 -23.39 -15.08 -32.64
CA PRO A 163 -24.27 -15.62 -33.66
C PRO A 163 -25.52 -14.76 -33.85
N GLN A 164 -26.07 -14.77 -35.06
CA GLN A 164 -27.31 -14.05 -35.33
C GLN A 164 -28.51 -14.81 -34.73
N PRO A 165 -29.61 -14.11 -34.36
CA PRO A 165 -30.79 -14.74 -33.79
C PRO A 165 -31.37 -15.85 -34.69
N GLU A 166 -31.31 -15.70 -36.01
CA GLU A 166 -31.82 -16.67 -36.98
C GLU A 166 -31.03 -17.98 -36.95
N GLU A 167 -29.70 -17.89 -36.79
CA GLU A 167 -28.81 -19.05 -36.64
C GLU A 167 -29.15 -19.82 -35.36
N LEU A 168 -29.45 -19.10 -34.27
CA LEU A 168 -29.89 -19.71 -33.00
C LEU A 168 -31.26 -20.39 -33.10
N VAL A 169 -32.16 -19.89 -33.96
CA VAL A 169 -33.45 -20.55 -34.25
C VAL A 169 -33.23 -21.82 -35.07
N GLN A 170 -32.31 -21.79 -36.03
CA GLN A 170 -31.96 -22.96 -36.84
C GLN A 170 -31.32 -24.07 -36.00
N GLU A 171 -30.48 -23.71 -35.02
CA GLU A 171 -29.90 -24.63 -34.06
C GLU A 171 -30.90 -25.12 -32.99
N GLY A 172 -32.13 -24.58 -32.97
CA GLY A 172 -33.17 -24.96 -32.02
C GLY A 172 -32.95 -24.43 -30.60
N ILE A 173 -32.00 -23.50 -30.41
CA ILE A 173 -31.73 -22.84 -29.14
C ILE A 173 -32.80 -21.79 -28.85
N LEU A 174 -33.26 -21.08 -29.87
CA LEU A 174 -34.28 -20.04 -29.78
C LEU A 174 -35.56 -20.48 -30.49
N THR A 175 -36.72 -20.26 -29.87
CA THR A 175 -38.00 -20.47 -30.57
C THR A 175 -38.31 -19.27 -31.47
N PRO A 176 -38.96 -19.47 -32.64
CA PRO A 176 -39.20 -18.40 -33.61
C PRO A 176 -40.06 -17.24 -33.09
N GLY A 177 -40.83 -17.43 -32.01
CA GLY A 177 -41.61 -16.37 -31.35
C GLY A 177 -40.87 -15.61 -30.24
N GLU A 178 -39.71 -16.13 -29.80
CA GLU A 178 -38.85 -15.56 -28.74
C GLU A 178 -37.66 -14.79 -29.35
N ALA A 179 -37.53 -14.80 -30.68
CA ALA A 179 -36.48 -14.06 -31.38
C ALA A 179 -36.65 -12.55 -31.13
N PRO A 180 -35.64 -11.86 -30.58
CA PRO A 180 -35.72 -10.43 -30.36
C PRO A 180 -35.91 -9.71 -31.70
N PRO A 181 -36.69 -8.62 -31.76
CA PRO A 181 -36.88 -7.89 -33.00
C PRO A 181 -35.53 -7.41 -33.53
N ALA A 182 -35.26 -7.68 -34.81
CA ALA A 182 -34.08 -7.18 -35.49
C ALA A 182 -34.02 -5.66 -35.31
N LYS A 183 -32.91 -5.17 -34.75
CA LYS A 183 -32.70 -3.76 -34.40
C LYS A 183 -32.21 -2.96 -35.60
#